data_AF-A0A094LB53-F1
#
_entry.id   AF-A0A094LB53-F1
#
_cell.length_a   1.000
_cell.length_b   1.000
_cell.length_c   1.000
_cell.angle_alpha   90.00
_cell.angle_beta   90.00
_cell.angle_gamma   90.00
#
_symmetry.space_group_name_H-M   'P 1'
#
loop_
_entity.id
_entity.type
_entity.pdbx_description
1 polymer ?
#
loop_
_entity_poly.entity_id
_entity_poly.type
_entity_poly.pdbx_seq_one_letter_code
_entity_poly.pdbx_strand_id
1 'polypeptide(L)'
;MFEEIIKNVKEQLDESSEPYELSELLERSSLHLYELINASEDENLKELNLVFEEFNKRNYLRWKDGFQKLEMLRQISIEAGMEFQKHFLSIPEYETDPLLGVLMRQHANACRITGEIILLLKGGYPDGALARWRSLFEISVTSLVINKYGRDAAEDYVRHGKVKAVEGMEEYQKTAKDMNLQPYDGSEISAAIALKEQISGGESHFHWASKYAGFSKLEKLREDVGLGKWSHNYKLASRNVHANYSEMLSLFAMSEAKQDILLVGQSNSGMVEPAHMTAITLAQITSAFLTAHIHEDNELDYTTSTLFLMLIQRYVDAVGESFLKCSAKSQTQSKKPLNTDAASGAG
;
A
#
# COMPACT_ATOMS: atom_id res chain seq x y z
N MET A 1 31.43 24.24 4.59
CA MET A 1 31.80 22.92 4.06
C MET A 1 31.88 22.92 2.54
N PHE A 2 30.78 22.89 1.78
CA PHE A 2 30.85 22.80 0.30
C PHE A 2 31.59 23.96 -0.37
N GLU A 3 31.26 25.21 -0.01
CA GLU A 3 31.93 26.40 -0.56
C GLU A 3 33.43 26.46 -0.21
N GLU A 4 33.79 25.91 0.95
CA GLU A 4 35.17 25.87 1.45
C GLU A 4 35.99 24.81 0.74
N ILE A 5 35.41 23.63 0.47
CA ILE A 5 36.04 22.58 -0.35
C ILE A 5 36.29 23.11 -1.76
N ILE A 6 35.30 23.74 -2.39
CA ILE A 6 35.44 24.31 -3.73
C ILE A 6 36.52 25.39 -3.73
N LYS A 7 36.54 26.26 -2.71
CA LYS A 7 37.56 27.30 -2.57
C LYS A 7 38.96 26.70 -2.44
N ASN A 8 39.15 25.69 -1.59
CA ASN A 8 40.46 25.06 -1.38
C ASN A 8 40.97 24.34 -2.63
N VAL A 9 40.10 23.61 -3.34
CA VAL A 9 40.46 22.95 -4.61
C VAL A 9 40.79 23.99 -5.68
N LYS A 10 40.06 25.11 -5.70
CA LYS A 10 40.34 26.23 -6.59
C LYS A 10 41.72 26.85 -6.31
N GLU A 11 42.06 27.10 -5.06
CA GLU A 11 43.38 27.63 -4.69
C GLU A 11 44.52 26.69 -5.13
N GLN A 12 44.34 25.36 -4.97
CA GLN A 12 45.31 24.36 -5.44
C GLN A 12 45.46 24.31 -6.97
N LEU A 13 44.37 24.53 -7.70
CA LEU A 13 44.39 24.61 -9.17
C LEU A 13 44.98 25.94 -9.66
N ASP A 14 44.69 27.06 -9.00
CA ASP A 14 45.24 28.37 -9.33
C ASP A 14 46.77 28.39 -9.09
N GLU A 15 47.29 27.61 -8.14
CA GLU A 15 48.73 27.43 -7.89
C GLU A 15 49.48 26.67 -9.00
N SER A 16 48.80 25.80 -9.76
CA SER A 16 49.45 25.01 -10.82
C SER A 16 49.78 25.82 -12.08
N SER A 17 49.24 27.05 -12.20
CA SER A 17 49.40 27.94 -13.37
C SER A 17 48.92 27.34 -14.71
N GLU A 18 48.25 26.19 -14.70
CA GLU A 18 47.64 25.57 -15.87
C GLU A 18 46.18 26.01 -16.00
N PRO A 19 45.69 26.30 -17.23
CA PRO A 19 44.28 26.59 -17.44
C PRO A 19 43.46 25.33 -17.16
N TYR A 20 42.51 25.41 -16.23
CA TYR A 20 41.56 24.35 -15.91
C TYR A 20 40.13 24.74 -16.30
N GLU A 21 39.31 23.73 -16.57
CA GLU A 21 37.87 23.91 -16.80
C GLU A 21 37.07 23.81 -15.50
N LEU A 22 35.85 24.38 -15.49
CA LEU A 22 34.94 24.25 -14.35
C LEU A 22 34.60 22.77 -14.04
N SER A 23 34.54 21.93 -15.06
CA SER A 23 34.33 20.47 -14.95
C SER A 23 35.40 19.82 -14.06
N GLU A 24 36.67 20.16 -14.27
CA GLU A 24 37.81 19.64 -13.51
C GLU A 24 37.78 20.09 -12.04
N LEU A 25 37.47 21.37 -11.79
CA LEU A 25 37.29 21.89 -10.44
C LEU A 25 36.17 21.14 -9.71
N LEU A 26 35.03 20.91 -10.37
CA LEU A 26 33.90 20.21 -9.78
C LEU A 26 34.18 18.73 -9.55
N GLU A 27 34.90 18.06 -10.46
CA GLU A 27 35.29 16.66 -10.31
C GLU A 27 36.22 16.46 -9.11
N ARG A 28 37.29 17.27 -9.01
CA ARG A 28 38.22 17.23 -7.87
C ARG A 28 37.53 17.58 -6.55
N SER A 29 36.65 18.59 -6.56
CA SER A 29 35.85 18.98 -5.39
C SER A 29 34.89 17.87 -4.96
N SER A 30 34.26 17.18 -5.92
CA SER A 30 33.37 16.04 -5.67
C SER A 30 34.13 14.86 -5.08
N LEU A 31 35.32 14.55 -5.58
CA LEU A 31 36.14 13.47 -5.05
C LEU A 31 36.58 13.77 -3.61
N HIS A 32 37.04 14.99 -3.34
CA HIS A 32 37.44 15.38 -1.99
C HIS A 32 36.27 15.35 -1.00
N LEU A 33 35.10 15.83 -1.42
CA LEU A 33 33.87 15.75 -0.63
C LEU A 33 33.47 14.29 -0.37
N TYR A 34 33.56 13.42 -1.39
CA TYR A 34 33.27 11.99 -1.24
C TYR A 34 34.19 11.34 -0.22
N GLU A 35 35.50 11.59 -0.28
CA GLU A 35 36.47 11.03 0.68
C GLU A 35 36.16 11.46 2.12
N LEU A 36 35.80 12.73 2.33
CA LEU A 36 35.40 13.26 3.64
C LEU A 36 34.10 12.61 4.17
N ILE A 37 33.09 12.49 3.32
CA ILE A 37 31.82 11.85 3.70
C ILE A 37 32.06 10.36 3.99
N ASN A 38 32.77 9.66 3.11
CA ASN A 38 33.09 8.24 3.24
C ASN A 38 33.90 7.95 4.52
N ALA A 39 34.81 8.84 4.92
CA ALA A 39 35.56 8.70 6.17
C ALA A 39 34.69 8.76 7.43
N SER A 40 33.51 9.38 7.35
CA SER A 40 32.55 9.52 8.47
C SER A 40 31.23 8.77 8.24
N GLU A 41 31.11 8.02 7.14
CA GLU A 41 29.85 7.43 6.67
C GLU A 41 29.25 6.48 7.71
N ASP A 42 30.04 5.56 8.24
CA ASP A 42 29.58 4.59 9.24
C ASP A 42 29.05 5.26 10.52
N GLU A 43 29.67 6.36 10.95
CA GLU A 43 29.24 7.10 12.15
C GLU A 43 27.97 7.89 11.88
N ASN A 44 27.90 8.58 10.74
CA ASN A 44 26.70 9.30 10.29
C ASN A 44 25.50 8.36 10.14
N LEU A 45 25.69 7.18 9.52
CA LEU A 45 24.63 6.18 9.36
C LEU A 45 24.17 5.62 10.70
N LYS A 46 25.07 5.41 11.67
CA LYS A 46 24.68 5.00 13.03
C LYS A 46 23.82 6.05 13.70
N GLU A 47 24.20 7.32 13.64
CA GLU A 47 23.41 8.42 14.21
C GLU A 47 22.02 8.51 13.56
N LEU A 48 21.95 8.44 12.23
CA LEU A 48 20.68 8.44 11.49
C LEU A 48 19.77 7.28 11.89
N ASN A 49 20.33 6.07 12.02
CA ASN A 49 19.58 4.89 12.46
C ASN A 49 19.06 5.04 13.89
N LEU A 50 19.85 5.60 14.81
CA LEU A 50 19.42 5.87 16.18
C LEU A 50 18.23 6.85 16.20
N VAL A 51 18.30 7.94 15.43
CA VAL A 51 17.19 8.91 15.32
C VAL A 51 15.91 8.23 14.83
N PHE A 52 16.03 7.34 13.83
CA PHE A 52 14.91 6.56 13.28
C PHE A 52 14.31 5.59 14.31
N GLU A 53 15.15 4.85 15.04
CA GLU A 53 14.71 3.92 16.09
C GLU A 53 13.99 4.64 17.23
N GLU A 54 14.54 5.77 17.67
CA GLU A 54 13.93 6.58 18.71
C GLU A 54 12.57 7.14 18.27
N PHE A 55 12.47 7.61 17.02
CA PHE A 55 11.19 8.02 16.45
C PHE A 55 10.18 6.87 16.49
N ASN A 56 10.55 5.69 15.97
CA ASN A 56 9.67 4.52 15.92
C ASN A 56 9.18 4.13 17.30
N LYS A 57 10.06 4.18 18.31
CA LYS A 57 9.70 3.91 19.70
C LYS A 57 8.65 4.91 20.22
N ARG A 58 8.86 6.22 20.00
CA ARG A 58 7.89 7.26 20.40
C ARG A 58 6.56 7.11 19.66
N ASN A 59 6.60 6.86 18.36
CA ASN A 59 5.41 6.67 17.52
C ASN A 59 4.62 5.43 17.97
N TYR A 60 5.30 4.30 18.19
CA TYR A 60 4.67 3.09 18.72
C TYR A 60 4.05 3.32 20.09
N LEU A 61 4.74 3.96 21.03
CA LEU A 61 4.20 4.22 22.36
C LEU A 61 2.95 5.11 22.31
N ARG A 62 2.93 6.11 21.43
CA ARG A 62 1.76 6.99 21.22
C ARG A 62 0.54 6.21 20.74
N TRP A 63 0.72 5.34 19.75
CA TRP A 63 -0.37 4.65 19.04
C TRP A 63 -0.52 3.18 19.47
N LYS A 64 0.11 2.79 20.58
CA LYS A 64 0.27 1.39 21.02
C LYS A 64 -1.04 0.62 21.01
N ASP A 65 -2.07 1.16 21.65
CA ASP A 65 -3.36 0.48 21.80
C ASP A 65 -3.99 0.24 20.41
N GLY A 66 -3.94 1.24 19.52
CA GLY A 66 -4.40 1.12 18.13
C GLY A 66 -3.64 0.06 17.35
N PHE A 67 -2.30 0.10 17.38
CA PHE A 67 -1.47 -0.88 16.68
C PHE A 67 -1.73 -2.31 17.15
N GLN A 68 -1.83 -2.53 18.46
CA GLN A 68 -2.12 -3.85 19.01
C GLN A 68 -3.46 -4.40 18.52
N LYS A 69 -4.51 -3.57 18.43
CA LYS A 69 -5.81 -4.00 17.89
C LYS A 69 -5.74 -4.33 16.40
N LEU A 70 -5.04 -3.52 15.61
CA LEU A 70 -4.93 -3.75 14.16
C LEU A 70 -4.09 -4.99 13.85
N GLU A 71 -3.00 -5.20 14.58
CA GLU A 71 -2.18 -6.42 14.48
C GLU A 71 -2.98 -7.66 14.85
N MET A 72 -3.80 -7.58 15.90
CA MET A 72 -4.62 -8.71 16.30
C MET A 72 -5.76 -8.99 15.32
N LEU A 73 -6.39 -7.96 14.76
CA LEU A 73 -7.37 -8.13 13.68
C LEU A 73 -6.74 -8.87 12.49
N ARG A 74 -5.52 -8.48 12.08
CA ARG A 74 -4.79 -9.15 11.00
C ARG A 74 -4.54 -10.62 11.34
N GLN A 75 -4.06 -10.91 12.55
CA GLN A 75 -3.78 -12.27 12.99
C GLN A 75 -5.04 -13.14 13.03
N ILE A 76 -6.14 -12.63 13.58
CA ILE A 76 -7.44 -13.33 13.61
C ILE A 76 -7.94 -13.60 12.19
N SER A 77 -7.76 -12.65 11.26
CA SER A 77 -8.16 -12.84 9.86
C SER A 77 -7.35 -13.95 9.19
N ILE A 78 -6.04 -14.04 9.46
CA ILE A 78 -5.18 -15.14 8.99
C ILE A 78 -5.68 -16.48 9.54
N GLU A 79 -5.89 -16.58 10.85
CA GLU A 79 -6.38 -17.78 11.51
C GLU A 79 -7.74 -18.23 10.96
N ALA A 80 -8.67 -17.30 10.79
CA ALA A 80 -9.99 -17.58 10.22
C ALA A 80 -9.88 -18.15 8.80
N GLY A 81 -9.02 -17.57 7.97
CA GLY A 81 -8.79 -18.07 6.62
C GLY A 81 -8.12 -19.45 6.59
N MET A 82 -7.20 -19.73 7.51
CA MET A 82 -6.55 -21.04 7.63
C MET A 82 -7.52 -22.14 8.07
N GLU A 83 -8.37 -21.84 9.07
CA GLU A 83 -9.38 -22.79 9.54
C GLU A 83 -10.42 -23.08 8.45
N PHE A 84 -10.91 -22.06 7.75
CA PHE A 84 -11.84 -22.26 6.64
C PHE A 84 -11.20 -23.02 5.48
N GLN A 85 -9.93 -22.73 5.16
CA GLN A 85 -9.16 -23.50 4.16
C GLN A 85 -9.06 -24.97 4.52
N LYS A 86 -8.67 -25.29 5.76
CA LYS A 86 -8.57 -26.67 6.23
C LYS A 86 -9.92 -27.39 6.12
N HIS A 87 -11.00 -26.67 6.43
CA HIS A 87 -12.36 -27.21 6.33
C HIS A 87 -12.75 -27.52 4.88
N PHE A 88 -12.73 -26.56 3.97
CA PHE A 88 -13.18 -26.84 2.60
C PHE A 88 -12.26 -27.81 1.86
N LEU A 89 -10.94 -27.83 2.14
CA LEU A 89 -10.02 -28.80 1.53
C LEU A 89 -10.23 -30.24 2.04
N SER A 90 -10.98 -30.43 3.13
CA SER A 90 -11.36 -31.77 3.58
C SER A 90 -12.47 -32.40 2.71
N ILE A 91 -13.10 -31.61 1.85
CA ILE A 91 -14.18 -32.02 0.95
C ILE A 91 -13.63 -32.04 -0.49
N PRO A 92 -13.56 -33.21 -1.16
CA PRO A 92 -12.90 -33.34 -2.47
C PRO A 92 -13.42 -32.42 -3.57
N GLU A 93 -14.71 -32.07 -3.54
CA GLU A 93 -15.33 -31.16 -4.53
C GLU A 93 -14.68 -29.77 -4.54
N TYR A 94 -14.23 -29.29 -3.38
CA TYR A 94 -13.70 -27.94 -3.22
C TYR A 94 -12.17 -27.83 -3.40
N GLU A 95 -11.47 -28.95 -3.55
CA GLU A 95 -10.00 -28.95 -3.72
C GLU A 95 -9.56 -28.13 -4.94
N THR A 96 -10.36 -28.17 -6.00
CA THR A 96 -10.09 -27.45 -7.26
C THR A 96 -11.12 -26.37 -7.56
N ASP A 97 -11.89 -25.93 -6.55
CA ASP A 97 -12.92 -24.92 -6.75
C ASP A 97 -12.31 -23.55 -7.11
N PRO A 98 -12.67 -22.97 -8.28
CA PRO A 98 -12.14 -21.68 -8.72
C PRO A 98 -12.54 -20.50 -7.81
N LEU A 99 -13.75 -20.49 -7.25
CA LEU A 99 -14.24 -19.41 -6.40
C LEU A 99 -13.43 -19.36 -5.10
N LEU A 100 -13.34 -20.48 -4.39
CA LEU A 100 -12.53 -20.63 -3.19
C LEU A 100 -11.06 -20.37 -3.49
N GLY A 101 -10.53 -20.90 -4.58
CA GLY A 101 -9.14 -20.70 -5.00
C GLY A 101 -8.78 -19.23 -5.23
N VAL A 102 -9.65 -18.46 -5.88
CA VAL A 102 -9.42 -17.01 -6.11
C VAL A 102 -9.58 -16.23 -4.81
N LEU A 103 -10.66 -16.44 -4.05
CA LEU A 103 -10.92 -15.70 -2.81
C LEU A 103 -9.84 -15.98 -1.75
N MET A 104 -9.36 -17.21 -1.65
CA MET A 104 -8.25 -17.58 -0.76
C MET A 104 -6.97 -16.82 -1.10
N ARG A 105 -6.60 -16.73 -2.39
CA ARG A 105 -5.40 -15.98 -2.82
C ARG A 105 -5.55 -14.48 -2.57
N GLN A 106 -6.74 -13.91 -2.82
CA GLN A 106 -7.01 -12.51 -2.51
C GLN A 106 -6.96 -12.23 -1.02
N HIS A 107 -7.51 -13.11 -0.20
CA HIS A 107 -7.45 -13.03 1.26
C HIS A 107 -6.00 -13.09 1.78
N ALA A 108 -5.20 -14.04 1.30
CA ALA A 108 -3.78 -14.13 1.65
C ALA A 108 -3.01 -12.86 1.27
N ASN A 109 -3.28 -12.32 0.06
CA ASN A 109 -2.71 -11.06 -0.40
C ASN A 109 -3.13 -9.88 0.49
N ALA A 110 -4.40 -9.81 0.87
CA ALA A 110 -4.94 -8.78 1.76
C ALA A 110 -4.29 -8.80 3.15
N CYS A 111 -4.08 -9.99 3.72
CA CYS A 111 -3.35 -10.16 4.98
C CYS A 111 -1.90 -9.69 4.87
N ARG A 112 -1.22 -9.96 3.75
CA ARG A 112 0.14 -9.45 3.49
C ARG A 112 0.18 -7.93 3.39
N ILE A 113 -0.69 -7.33 2.55
CA ILE A 113 -0.78 -5.86 2.37
C ILE A 113 -1.12 -5.17 3.70
N THR A 114 -2.00 -5.75 4.51
CA THR A 114 -2.29 -5.24 5.85
C THR A 114 -1.03 -5.20 6.73
N GLY A 115 -0.15 -6.20 6.63
CA GLY A 115 1.14 -6.19 7.33
C GLY A 115 2.05 -5.05 6.88
N GLU A 116 2.11 -4.78 5.58
CA GLU A 116 2.87 -3.64 5.01
C GLU A 116 2.30 -2.30 5.49
N ILE A 117 0.97 -2.16 5.54
CA ILE A 117 0.30 -0.98 6.07
C ILE A 117 0.67 -0.76 7.54
N ILE A 118 0.61 -1.81 8.38
CA ILE A 118 1.00 -1.73 9.79
C ILE A 118 2.46 -1.28 9.93
N LEU A 119 3.37 -1.82 9.11
CA LEU A 119 4.78 -1.44 9.10
C LEU A 119 4.96 0.04 8.75
N LEU A 120 4.29 0.53 7.71
CA LEU A 120 4.34 1.93 7.29
C LEU A 120 3.81 2.86 8.37
N LEU A 121 2.68 2.52 9.01
CA LEU A 121 2.13 3.33 10.09
C LEU A 121 3.06 3.37 11.31
N LYS A 122 3.65 2.24 11.70
CA LYS A 122 4.64 2.18 12.79
C LYS A 122 5.90 2.99 12.46
N GLY A 123 6.30 3.00 11.19
CA GLY A 123 7.42 3.80 10.67
C GLY A 123 7.10 5.29 10.49
N GLY A 124 5.87 5.75 10.73
CA GLY A 124 5.52 7.16 10.60
C GLY A 124 5.13 7.60 9.18
N TYR A 125 4.67 6.69 8.34
CA TYR A 125 4.31 6.96 6.93
C TYR A 125 2.82 6.68 6.65
N PRO A 126 1.89 7.49 7.21
CA PRO A 126 0.45 7.28 7.04
C PRO A 126 -0.03 7.45 5.60
N ASP A 127 0.57 8.34 4.82
CA ASP A 127 0.23 8.52 3.41
C ASP A 127 0.74 7.36 2.53
N GLY A 128 1.90 6.79 2.87
CA GLY A 128 2.37 5.54 2.27
C GLY A 128 1.45 4.36 2.61
N ALA A 129 0.99 4.29 3.87
CA ALA A 129 -0.01 3.31 4.30
C ALA A 129 -1.33 3.49 3.54
N LEU A 130 -1.79 4.72 3.30
CA LEU A 130 -2.97 5.02 2.51
C LEU A 130 -2.83 4.55 1.05
N ALA A 131 -1.65 4.72 0.46
CA ALA A 131 -1.36 4.21 -0.88
C ALA A 131 -1.48 2.68 -0.95
N ARG A 132 -0.98 1.96 0.07
CA ARG A 132 -1.17 0.50 0.18
C ARG A 132 -2.62 0.12 0.45
N TRP A 133 -3.35 0.91 1.23
CA TRP A 133 -4.79 0.73 1.42
C TRP A 133 -5.58 0.81 0.10
N ARG A 134 -5.15 1.64 -0.86
CA ARG A 134 -5.77 1.67 -2.20
C ARG A 134 -5.75 0.29 -2.88
N SER A 135 -4.60 -0.38 -2.86
CA SER A 135 -4.48 -1.76 -3.38
C SER A 135 -5.37 -2.73 -2.59
N LEU A 136 -5.44 -2.59 -1.27
CA LEU A 136 -6.33 -3.40 -0.43
C LEU A 136 -7.82 -3.18 -0.80
N PHE A 137 -8.22 -1.94 -1.08
CA PHE A 137 -9.58 -1.59 -1.48
C PHE A 137 -9.93 -2.13 -2.88
N GLU A 138 -9.01 -2.10 -3.83
CA GLU A 138 -9.21 -2.72 -5.15
C GLU A 138 -9.40 -4.24 -5.04
N ILE A 139 -8.67 -4.89 -4.12
CA ILE A 139 -8.86 -6.30 -3.78
C ILE A 139 -10.24 -6.53 -3.18
N SER A 140 -10.71 -5.69 -2.25
CA SER A 140 -12.05 -5.87 -1.67
C SER A 140 -13.16 -5.75 -2.70
N VAL A 141 -13.08 -4.78 -3.62
CA VAL A 141 -14.03 -4.67 -4.74
C VAL A 141 -14.00 -5.96 -5.58
N THR A 142 -12.82 -6.43 -5.94
CA THR A 142 -12.66 -7.67 -6.74
C THR A 142 -13.24 -8.88 -6.02
N SER A 143 -12.88 -9.10 -4.75
CA SER A 143 -13.35 -10.22 -3.94
C SER A 143 -14.87 -10.21 -3.77
N LEU A 144 -15.47 -9.05 -3.52
CA LEU A 144 -16.92 -8.93 -3.37
C LEU A 144 -17.66 -9.17 -4.70
N VAL A 145 -17.13 -8.68 -5.83
CA VAL A 145 -17.72 -8.93 -7.16
C VAL A 145 -17.64 -10.43 -7.49
N ILE A 146 -16.49 -11.06 -7.26
CA ILE A 146 -16.31 -12.49 -7.48
C ILE A 146 -17.24 -13.32 -6.59
N ASN A 147 -17.36 -12.97 -5.32
CA ASN A 147 -18.27 -13.67 -4.41
C ASN A 147 -19.75 -13.48 -4.81
N LYS A 148 -20.11 -12.30 -5.33
CA LYS A 148 -21.48 -12.00 -5.80
C LYS A 148 -21.87 -12.81 -7.05
N TYR A 149 -20.96 -12.94 -8.02
CA TYR A 149 -21.24 -13.60 -9.30
C TYR A 149 -20.79 -15.08 -9.34
N GLY A 150 -20.12 -15.55 -8.30
CA GLY A 150 -19.82 -16.95 -8.08
C GLY A 150 -18.74 -17.52 -8.99
N ARG A 151 -18.81 -18.84 -9.18
CA ARG A 151 -17.76 -19.67 -9.80
C ARG A 151 -17.38 -19.22 -11.20
N ASP A 152 -18.35 -18.97 -12.08
CA ASP A 152 -18.09 -18.58 -13.47
C ASP A 152 -17.27 -17.28 -13.56
N ALA A 153 -17.57 -16.30 -12.70
CA ALA A 153 -16.82 -15.05 -12.62
C ALA A 153 -15.39 -15.27 -12.09
N ALA A 154 -15.20 -16.20 -11.15
CA ALA A 154 -13.88 -16.57 -10.66
C ALA A 154 -13.03 -17.25 -11.76
N GLU A 155 -13.62 -18.13 -12.57
CA GLU A 155 -12.94 -18.73 -13.71
C GLU A 155 -12.52 -17.68 -14.75
N ASP A 156 -13.42 -16.77 -15.11
CA ASP A 156 -13.12 -15.68 -16.04
C ASP A 156 -12.08 -14.71 -15.46
N TYR A 157 -12.05 -14.51 -14.15
CA TYR A 157 -11.00 -13.75 -13.48
C TYR A 157 -9.62 -14.39 -13.69
N VAL A 158 -9.52 -15.72 -13.55
CA VAL A 158 -8.28 -16.46 -13.82
C VAL A 158 -7.90 -16.37 -15.30
N ARG A 159 -8.86 -16.52 -16.22
CA ARG A 159 -8.64 -16.36 -17.68
C ARG A 159 -8.12 -14.96 -18.01
N HIS A 160 -8.71 -13.93 -17.42
CA HIS A 160 -8.28 -12.54 -17.60
C HIS A 160 -6.87 -12.31 -17.07
N GLY A 161 -6.50 -12.92 -15.95
CA GLY A 161 -5.12 -12.91 -15.44
C GLY A 161 -4.11 -13.47 -16.46
N LYS A 162 -4.46 -14.55 -17.17
CA LYS A 162 -3.61 -15.11 -18.25
C LYS A 162 -3.45 -14.13 -19.42
N VAL A 163 -4.53 -13.47 -19.83
CA VAL A 163 -4.48 -12.41 -20.86
C VAL A 163 -3.55 -11.28 -20.43
N LYS A 164 -3.66 -10.80 -19.18
CA LYS A 164 -2.78 -9.75 -18.64
C LYS A 164 -1.32 -10.17 -18.53
N ALA A 165 -1.04 -11.45 -18.24
CA ALA A 165 0.32 -11.97 -18.26
C ALA A 165 0.93 -11.87 -19.66
N VAL A 166 0.17 -12.23 -20.71
CA VAL A 166 0.63 -12.12 -22.11
C VAL A 166 0.83 -10.66 -22.51
N GLU A 167 -0.08 -9.75 -22.14
CA GLU A 167 0.11 -8.31 -22.38
C GLU A 167 1.41 -7.79 -21.73
N GLY A 168 1.75 -8.27 -20.53
CA GLY A 168 3.02 -7.96 -19.88
C GLY A 168 4.23 -8.52 -20.62
N MET A 169 4.13 -9.74 -21.17
CA MET A 169 5.18 -10.31 -22.03
C MET A 169 5.36 -9.51 -23.32
N GLU A 170 4.26 -9.07 -23.96
CA GLU A 170 4.30 -8.21 -25.15
C GLU A 170 5.02 -6.89 -24.84
N GLU A 171 4.75 -6.28 -23.68
CA GLU A 171 5.41 -5.03 -23.27
C GLU A 171 6.90 -5.23 -22.95
N TYR A 172 7.25 -6.31 -22.25
CA TYR A 172 8.64 -6.69 -22.02
C TYR A 172 9.38 -6.88 -23.35
N GLN A 173 8.79 -7.61 -24.31
CA GLN A 173 9.41 -7.90 -25.60
C GLN A 173 9.74 -6.61 -26.39
N LYS A 174 8.91 -5.57 -26.27
CA LYS A 174 9.13 -4.28 -26.95
C LYS A 174 10.37 -3.54 -26.41
N THR A 175 10.60 -3.61 -25.10
CA THR A 175 11.59 -2.75 -24.42
C THR A 175 12.85 -3.49 -23.96
N ALA A 176 12.84 -4.83 -23.95
CA ALA A 176 13.92 -5.65 -23.41
C ALA A 176 15.30 -5.29 -23.98
N LYS A 177 15.41 -5.11 -25.31
CA LYS A 177 16.70 -4.77 -25.96
C LYS A 177 17.23 -3.42 -25.51
N ASP A 178 16.37 -2.40 -25.44
CA ASP A 178 16.75 -1.04 -25.03
C ASP A 178 17.15 -1.01 -23.54
N MET A 179 16.61 -1.94 -22.74
CA MET A 179 16.96 -2.13 -21.33
C MET A 179 18.17 -3.06 -21.11
N ASN A 180 18.84 -3.54 -22.16
CA ASN A 180 19.91 -4.54 -22.09
C ASN A 180 19.50 -5.87 -21.42
N LEU A 181 18.22 -6.25 -21.57
CA LEU A 181 17.65 -7.52 -21.09
C LEU A 181 17.51 -8.52 -22.26
N GLN A 182 17.49 -9.81 -21.93
CA GLN A 182 17.29 -10.88 -22.92
C GLN A 182 15.80 -10.97 -23.33
N PRO A 183 15.45 -10.75 -24.61
CA PRO A 183 14.07 -10.92 -25.08
C PRO A 183 13.62 -12.39 -25.04
N TYR A 184 12.31 -12.62 -25.05
CA TYR A 184 11.75 -13.97 -25.22
C TYR A 184 12.06 -14.52 -26.62
N ASP A 185 12.08 -15.84 -26.74
CA ASP A 185 12.18 -16.49 -28.04
C ASP A 185 10.92 -16.24 -28.89
N GLY A 186 11.11 -16.19 -30.22
CA GLY A 186 10.02 -15.93 -31.16
C GLY A 186 8.89 -16.95 -31.09
N SER A 187 9.21 -18.22 -30.79
CA SER A 187 8.21 -19.28 -30.64
C SER A 187 7.44 -19.16 -29.31
N GLU A 188 8.11 -18.78 -28.23
CA GLU A 188 7.49 -18.58 -26.91
C GLU A 188 6.47 -17.44 -26.94
N ILE A 189 6.85 -16.29 -27.50
CA ILE A 189 5.94 -15.14 -27.58
C ILE A 189 4.76 -15.42 -28.52
N SER A 190 5.00 -16.12 -29.64
CA SER A 190 3.94 -16.48 -30.59
C SER A 190 2.93 -17.44 -29.95
N ALA A 191 3.40 -18.41 -29.17
CA ALA A 191 2.53 -19.32 -28.42
C ALA A 191 1.72 -18.58 -27.35
N ALA A 192 2.32 -17.63 -26.64
CA ALA A 192 1.64 -16.80 -25.65
C ALA A 192 0.55 -15.92 -26.28
N ILE A 193 0.83 -15.29 -27.42
CA ILE A 193 -0.16 -14.49 -28.18
C ILE A 193 -1.30 -15.38 -28.66
N ALA A 194 -1.02 -16.56 -29.20
CA ALA A 194 -2.06 -17.50 -29.62
C ALA A 194 -2.98 -17.92 -28.46
N LEU A 195 -2.41 -18.14 -27.27
CA LEU A 195 -3.20 -18.42 -26.06
C LEU A 195 -4.10 -17.24 -25.66
N LYS A 196 -3.59 -16.00 -25.75
CA LYS A 196 -4.38 -14.79 -25.48
C LYS A 196 -5.56 -14.65 -26.45
N GLU A 197 -5.34 -14.87 -27.75
CA GLU A 197 -6.41 -14.83 -28.76
C GLU A 197 -7.46 -15.92 -28.50
N GLN A 198 -7.03 -17.13 -28.15
CA GLN A 198 -7.94 -18.23 -27.80
C GLN A 198 -8.79 -17.91 -26.58
N ILE A 199 -8.22 -17.29 -25.54
CA ILE A 199 -8.94 -16.96 -24.30
C ILE A 199 -9.89 -15.78 -24.51
N SER A 200 -9.44 -14.74 -25.22
CA SER A 200 -10.22 -13.52 -25.44
C SER A 200 -11.28 -13.65 -26.53
N GLY A 201 -11.20 -14.70 -27.37
CA GLY A 201 -12.07 -14.84 -28.53
C GLY A 201 -11.88 -13.73 -29.57
N GLY A 202 -10.70 -13.09 -29.59
CA GLY A 202 -10.40 -11.93 -30.44
C GLY A 202 -10.95 -10.59 -29.93
N GLU A 203 -11.49 -10.54 -28.71
CA GLU A 203 -11.91 -9.28 -28.10
C GLU A 203 -10.71 -8.40 -27.70
N SER A 204 -10.65 -7.19 -28.24
CA SER A 204 -9.58 -6.23 -27.93
C SER A 204 -9.55 -5.78 -26.45
N HIS A 205 -10.67 -5.89 -25.74
CA HIS A 205 -10.84 -5.46 -24.36
C HIS A 205 -11.53 -6.52 -23.50
N PHE A 206 -11.02 -7.76 -23.55
CA PHE A 206 -11.49 -8.83 -22.67
C PHE A 206 -11.31 -8.45 -21.20
N HIS A 207 -12.40 -8.47 -20.44
CA HIS A 207 -12.39 -8.22 -19.00
C HIS A 207 -13.40 -9.12 -18.29
N TRP A 208 -12.90 -9.85 -17.29
CA TRP A 208 -13.66 -10.89 -16.57
C TRP A 208 -15.04 -10.44 -16.07
N ALA A 209 -15.16 -9.21 -15.54
CA ALA A 209 -16.40 -8.75 -14.93
C ALA A 209 -17.46 -8.31 -15.97
N SER A 210 -17.08 -8.04 -17.21
CA SER A 210 -17.97 -7.43 -18.21
C SER A 210 -19.21 -8.28 -18.49
N LYS A 211 -19.04 -9.60 -18.59
CA LYS A 211 -20.12 -10.57 -18.84
C LYS A 211 -21.17 -10.60 -17.73
N TYR A 212 -20.76 -10.33 -16.49
CA TYR A 212 -21.61 -10.50 -15.31
C TYR A 212 -22.20 -9.17 -14.82
N ALA A 213 -21.36 -8.14 -14.70
CA ALA A 213 -21.76 -6.83 -14.20
C ALA A 213 -22.20 -5.87 -15.32
N GLY A 214 -21.89 -6.17 -16.58
CA GLY A 214 -22.12 -5.27 -17.71
C GLY A 214 -21.10 -4.14 -17.84
N PHE A 215 -20.06 -4.13 -17.00
CA PHE A 215 -18.99 -3.12 -17.02
C PHE A 215 -17.68 -3.65 -16.43
N SER A 216 -16.57 -3.02 -16.83
CA SER A 216 -15.22 -3.34 -16.37
C SER A 216 -14.59 -2.26 -15.48
N LYS A 217 -15.15 -1.04 -15.47
CA LYS A 217 -14.59 0.08 -14.71
C LYS A 217 -14.75 -0.15 -13.21
N LEU A 218 -13.65 -0.04 -12.46
CA LEU A 218 -13.63 -0.20 -11.00
C LEU A 218 -14.69 0.67 -10.29
N GLU A 219 -14.92 1.88 -10.80
CA GLU A 219 -15.91 2.82 -10.25
C GLU A 219 -17.33 2.28 -10.30
N LYS A 220 -17.66 1.51 -11.33
CA LYS A 220 -18.95 0.83 -11.48
C LYS A 220 -18.99 -0.47 -10.69
N LEU A 221 -17.90 -1.24 -10.71
CA LEU A 221 -17.76 -2.46 -9.91
C LEU A 221 -17.91 -2.20 -8.41
N ARG A 222 -17.32 -1.13 -7.87
CA ARG A 222 -17.51 -0.77 -6.45
C ARG A 222 -18.95 -0.36 -6.14
N GLU A 223 -19.66 0.30 -7.06
CA GLU A 223 -21.08 0.67 -6.89
C GLU A 223 -21.93 -0.61 -6.82
N ASP A 224 -21.64 -1.57 -7.70
CA ASP A 224 -22.33 -2.86 -7.82
C ASP A 224 -22.28 -3.74 -6.56
N VAL A 225 -21.21 -3.61 -5.77
CA VAL A 225 -21.00 -4.33 -4.51
C VAL A 225 -21.23 -3.45 -3.27
N GLY A 226 -21.92 -2.32 -3.42
CA GLY A 226 -22.32 -1.47 -2.29
C GLY A 226 -21.22 -0.61 -1.69
N LEU A 227 -20.04 -0.54 -2.31
CA LEU A 227 -18.91 0.29 -1.89
C LEU A 227 -18.88 1.68 -2.53
N GLY A 228 -19.95 2.12 -3.20
CA GLY A 228 -20.01 3.45 -3.85
C GLY A 228 -19.73 4.63 -2.90
N LYS A 229 -20.11 4.52 -1.62
CA LYS A 229 -19.85 5.54 -0.58
C LYS A 229 -18.37 5.78 -0.29
N TRP A 230 -17.49 4.84 -0.65
CA TRP A 230 -16.05 4.94 -0.48
C TRP A 230 -15.35 5.70 -1.61
N SER A 231 -16.11 6.21 -2.59
CA SER A 231 -15.55 6.92 -3.75
C SER A 231 -14.66 8.11 -3.39
N HIS A 232 -15.01 8.85 -2.33
CA HIS A 232 -14.20 9.96 -1.83
C HIS A 232 -12.85 9.47 -1.26
N ASN A 233 -12.89 8.51 -0.33
CA ASN A 233 -11.70 7.93 0.29
C ASN A 233 -10.76 7.30 -0.75
N TYR A 234 -11.31 6.56 -1.72
CA TYR A 234 -10.53 5.97 -2.81
C TYR A 234 -9.87 7.04 -3.70
N LYS A 235 -10.58 8.11 -4.05
CA LYS A 235 -10.01 9.21 -4.83
C LYS A 235 -8.89 9.93 -4.07
N LEU A 236 -9.08 10.18 -2.77
CA LEU A 236 -8.04 10.78 -1.92
C LEU A 236 -6.79 9.89 -1.89
N ALA A 237 -6.95 8.60 -1.62
CA ALA A 237 -5.84 7.63 -1.60
C ALA A 237 -5.10 7.57 -2.94
N SER A 238 -5.83 7.64 -4.07
CA SER A 238 -5.20 7.65 -5.39
C SER A 238 -4.43 8.95 -5.67
N ARG A 239 -4.95 10.10 -5.23
CA ARG A 239 -4.32 11.39 -5.54
C ARG A 239 -3.05 11.65 -4.72
N ASN A 240 -2.98 11.17 -3.48
CA ASN A 240 -1.77 11.25 -2.66
C ASN A 240 -0.57 10.51 -3.31
N VAL A 241 -0.82 9.56 -4.22
CA VAL A 241 0.23 8.86 -4.99
C VAL A 241 0.74 9.67 -6.18
N HIS A 242 -0.10 10.51 -6.79
CA HIS A 242 0.25 11.21 -8.04
C HIS A 242 0.99 12.55 -7.83
N ALA A 243 1.31 12.90 -6.57
CA ALA A 243 2.10 14.09 -6.21
C ALA A 243 1.62 15.42 -6.84
N ASN A 244 0.30 15.55 -7.06
CA ASN A 244 -0.29 16.78 -7.58
C ASN A 244 -0.16 17.93 -6.56
N TYR A 245 -0.11 19.17 -7.06
CA TYR A 245 0.12 20.39 -6.26
C TYR A 245 -0.81 20.50 -5.03
N SER A 246 -2.11 20.29 -5.21
CA SER A 246 -3.09 20.41 -4.13
C SER A 246 -2.95 19.34 -3.05
N GLU A 247 -2.48 18.16 -3.40
CA GLU A 247 -2.46 16.99 -2.50
C GLU A 247 -1.23 16.97 -1.60
N MET A 248 -0.13 17.58 -2.03
CA MET A 248 1.01 17.82 -1.16
C MET A 248 0.68 18.80 -0.01
N LEU A 249 -0.42 19.57 -0.13
CA LEU A 249 -0.93 20.45 0.94
C LEU A 249 -1.85 19.74 1.94
N SER A 250 -2.26 18.49 1.68
CA SER A 250 -3.30 17.80 2.45
C SER A 250 -2.88 16.40 2.93
N LEU A 251 -1.58 16.18 3.14
CA LEU A 251 -1.05 14.89 3.62
C LEU A 251 -1.60 14.56 5.01
N PHE A 252 -1.97 13.30 5.25
CA PHE A 252 -2.43 12.88 6.58
C PHE A 252 -1.33 13.03 7.62
N ALA A 253 -0.08 12.78 7.24
CA ALA A 253 1.09 13.04 8.06
C ALA A 253 1.19 14.50 8.56
N MET A 254 0.51 15.44 7.91
CA MET A 254 0.50 16.86 8.25
C MET A 254 -0.74 17.31 9.03
N SER A 255 -1.67 16.38 9.34
CA SER A 255 -2.96 16.69 9.99
C SER A 255 -2.87 17.41 11.34
N GLU A 256 -1.75 17.28 12.06
CA GLU A 256 -1.53 17.96 13.35
C GLU A 256 -0.52 19.10 13.26
N ALA A 257 0.01 19.39 12.07
CA ALA A 257 0.94 20.49 11.87
C ALA A 257 0.23 21.85 12.07
N LYS A 258 0.86 22.74 12.84
CA LYS A 258 0.32 24.09 13.11
C LYS A 258 0.73 25.13 12.05
N GLN A 259 1.72 24.79 11.26
CA GLN A 259 2.34 25.65 10.25
C GLN A 259 2.45 24.85 8.95
N ASP A 260 2.42 25.56 7.85
CA ASP A 260 2.72 25.00 6.54
C ASP A 260 4.23 24.73 6.47
N ILE A 261 4.60 23.44 6.47
CA ILE A 261 5.99 22.98 6.45
C ILE A 261 6.11 21.84 5.43
N LEU A 262 7.32 21.64 4.90
CA LEU A 262 7.60 20.59 3.94
C LEU A 262 7.87 19.26 4.66
N LEU A 263 7.00 18.27 4.44
CA LEU A 263 7.19 16.93 4.97
C LEU A 263 8.22 16.17 4.13
N VAL A 264 9.34 15.81 4.75
CA VAL A 264 10.44 15.07 4.10
C VAL A 264 10.67 13.68 4.68
N GLY A 265 9.91 13.29 5.71
CA GLY A 265 10.17 12.06 6.46
C GLY A 265 9.02 11.63 7.36
N GLN A 266 9.37 10.97 8.45
CA GLN A 266 8.42 10.33 9.36
C GLN A 266 7.52 11.36 10.06
N SER A 267 6.24 11.03 10.20
CA SER A 267 5.27 11.77 11.00
C SER A 267 4.54 10.85 11.97
N ASN A 268 4.31 11.33 13.18
CA ASN A 268 3.54 10.61 14.19
C ASN A 268 2.04 10.99 14.18
N SER A 269 1.57 11.68 13.14
CA SER A 269 0.19 12.17 12.97
C SER A 269 -0.54 11.39 11.87
N GLY A 270 -1.87 11.55 11.77
CA GLY A 270 -2.63 11.03 10.63
C GLY A 270 -2.79 9.50 10.55
N MET A 271 -2.65 8.79 11.67
CA MET A 271 -2.70 7.32 11.68
C MET A 271 -4.12 6.74 11.66
N VAL A 272 -5.12 7.52 12.07
CA VAL A 272 -6.47 7.02 12.38
C VAL A 272 -7.17 6.47 11.14
N GLU A 273 -7.27 7.30 10.09
CA GLU A 273 -8.00 6.95 8.88
C GLU A 273 -7.35 5.77 8.15
N PRO A 274 -6.05 5.76 7.82
CA PRO A 274 -5.44 4.61 7.16
C PRO A 274 -5.59 3.31 7.97
N ALA A 275 -5.47 3.36 9.30
CA ALA A 275 -5.62 2.18 10.15
C ALA A 275 -7.06 1.63 10.16
N HIS A 276 -8.06 2.49 10.36
CA HIS A 276 -9.45 2.04 10.46
C HIS A 276 -10.00 1.62 9.10
N MET A 277 -9.66 2.35 8.02
CA MET A 277 -10.04 1.93 6.67
C MET A 277 -9.43 0.57 6.33
N THR A 278 -8.18 0.31 6.72
CA THR A 278 -7.54 -1.01 6.57
C THR A 278 -8.27 -2.10 7.32
N ALA A 279 -8.66 -1.84 8.58
CA ALA A 279 -9.43 -2.80 9.37
C ALA A 279 -10.75 -3.18 8.69
N ILE A 280 -11.51 -2.18 8.23
CA ILE A 280 -12.79 -2.40 7.53
C ILE A 280 -12.58 -3.18 6.24
N THR A 281 -11.61 -2.79 5.42
CA THR A 281 -11.36 -3.41 4.11
C THR A 281 -10.85 -4.85 4.26
N LEU A 282 -9.98 -5.13 5.24
CA LEU A 282 -9.56 -6.50 5.54
C LEU A 282 -10.76 -7.36 5.96
N ALA A 283 -11.61 -6.85 6.85
CA ALA A 283 -12.82 -7.57 7.28
C ALA A 283 -13.77 -7.88 6.11
N GLN A 284 -13.93 -6.96 5.15
CA GLN A 284 -14.72 -7.19 3.94
C GLN A 284 -14.14 -8.32 3.07
N ILE A 285 -12.82 -8.34 2.86
CA ILE A 285 -12.16 -9.38 2.07
C ILE A 285 -12.24 -10.74 2.77
N THR A 286 -11.97 -10.77 4.08
CA THR A 286 -12.12 -11.99 4.88
C THR A 286 -13.56 -12.47 4.88
N SER A 287 -14.55 -11.58 5.00
CA SER A 287 -15.96 -11.95 4.87
C SER A 287 -16.30 -12.54 3.52
N ALA A 288 -15.81 -11.95 2.42
CA ALA A 288 -16.04 -12.50 1.08
C ALA A 288 -15.52 -13.94 0.97
N PHE A 289 -14.34 -14.22 1.53
CA PHE A 289 -13.76 -15.56 1.53
C PHE A 289 -14.51 -16.54 2.43
N LEU A 290 -14.76 -16.19 3.69
CA LEU A 290 -15.38 -17.08 4.69
C LEU A 290 -16.86 -17.37 4.42
N THR A 291 -17.47 -16.66 3.48
CA THR A 291 -18.87 -16.83 3.07
C THR A 291 -19.02 -17.32 1.63
N ALA A 292 -17.92 -17.74 0.99
CA ALA A 292 -17.97 -18.36 -0.33
C ALA A 292 -18.93 -19.57 -0.29
N HIS A 293 -19.81 -19.69 -1.29
CA HIS A 293 -20.90 -20.67 -1.39
C HIS A 293 -22.01 -20.60 -0.31
N ILE A 294 -22.02 -19.63 0.62
CA ILE A 294 -22.98 -19.63 1.76
C ILE A 294 -24.47 -19.60 1.36
N HIS A 295 -24.77 -19.18 0.13
CA HIS A 295 -26.13 -19.10 -0.41
C HIS A 295 -26.54 -20.33 -1.22
N GLU A 296 -25.64 -21.29 -1.39
CA GLU A 296 -25.88 -22.54 -2.10
C GLU A 296 -26.22 -23.64 -1.08
N ASP A 297 -27.00 -24.63 -1.51
CA ASP A 297 -27.22 -25.84 -0.71
C ASP A 297 -25.97 -26.72 -0.83
N ASN A 298 -25.17 -26.78 0.24
CA ASN A 298 -23.86 -27.43 0.21
C ASN A 298 -23.44 -28.01 1.56
N GLU A 299 -22.32 -28.74 1.57
CA GLU A 299 -21.80 -29.47 2.74
C GLU A 299 -20.87 -28.63 3.65
N LEU A 300 -20.64 -27.34 3.36
CA LEU A 300 -19.78 -26.48 4.18
C LEU A 300 -20.48 -26.03 5.46
N ASP A 301 -19.92 -26.40 6.61
CA ASP A 301 -20.28 -25.79 7.90
C ASP A 301 -19.66 -24.38 8.07
N TYR A 302 -20.53 -23.37 8.17
CA TYR A 302 -20.15 -21.97 8.38
C TYR A 302 -20.18 -21.53 9.85
N THR A 303 -20.35 -22.45 10.81
CA THR A 303 -20.42 -22.11 12.25
C THR A 303 -19.15 -21.41 12.73
N THR A 304 -17.98 -22.01 12.44
CA THR A 304 -16.67 -21.44 12.78
C THR A 304 -16.41 -20.14 12.04
N SER A 305 -16.71 -20.09 10.73
CA SER A 305 -16.62 -18.87 9.92
C SER A 305 -17.44 -17.73 10.51
N THR A 306 -18.68 -17.99 10.92
CA THR A 306 -19.58 -17.01 11.53
C THR A 306 -19.02 -16.49 12.85
N LEU A 307 -18.48 -17.36 13.71
CA LEU A 307 -17.83 -16.95 14.95
C LEU A 307 -16.64 -16.02 14.69
N PHE A 308 -15.79 -16.36 13.72
CA PHE A 308 -14.66 -15.51 13.33
C PHE A 308 -15.14 -14.15 12.79
N LEU A 309 -16.18 -14.10 11.95
CA LEU A 309 -16.72 -12.84 11.44
C LEU A 309 -17.26 -11.94 12.56
N MET A 310 -17.96 -12.52 13.55
CA MET A 310 -18.41 -11.78 14.72
C MET A 310 -17.25 -11.26 15.57
N LEU A 311 -16.13 -12.00 15.66
CA LEU A 311 -14.93 -11.55 16.37
C LEU A 311 -14.20 -10.45 15.60
N ILE A 312 -14.04 -10.62 14.30
CA ILE A 312 -13.46 -9.64 13.36
C ILE A 312 -14.20 -8.31 13.46
N GLN A 313 -15.53 -8.31 13.43
CA GLN A 313 -16.32 -7.08 13.54
C GLN A 313 -16.02 -6.33 14.85
N ARG A 314 -15.93 -7.03 15.98
CA ARG A 314 -15.57 -6.42 17.27
C ARG A 314 -14.17 -5.81 17.24
N TYR A 315 -13.23 -6.44 16.52
CA TYR A 315 -11.89 -5.91 16.37
C TYR A 315 -11.82 -4.71 15.42
N VAL A 316 -12.64 -4.67 14.36
CA VAL A 316 -12.77 -3.49 13.50
C VAL A 316 -13.18 -2.27 14.33
N ASP A 317 -14.23 -2.41 15.14
CA ASP A 317 -14.70 -1.34 16.04
C ASP A 317 -13.61 -0.95 17.05
N ALA A 318 -12.96 -1.94 17.67
CA ALA A 318 -11.89 -1.71 18.62
C ALA A 318 -10.66 -1.03 18.02
N VAL A 319 -10.34 -1.27 16.75
CA VAL A 319 -9.27 -0.55 16.02
C VAL A 319 -9.65 0.92 15.91
N GLY A 320 -10.82 1.22 15.35
CA GLY A 320 -11.29 2.60 15.16
C GLY A 320 -11.31 3.37 16.48
N GLU A 321 -11.92 2.80 17.52
CA GLU A 321 -11.97 3.40 18.85
C GLU A 321 -10.58 3.64 19.46
N SER A 322 -9.66 2.66 19.36
CA SER A 322 -8.34 2.76 19.98
C SER A 322 -7.49 3.84 19.31
N PHE A 323 -7.51 3.91 17.97
CA PHE A 323 -6.80 4.97 17.25
C PHE A 323 -7.41 6.35 17.53
N LEU A 324 -8.73 6.50 17.56
CA LEU A 324 -9.37 7.77 17.94
C LEU A 324 -8.98 8.21 19.37
N LYS A 325 -8.98 7.28 20.34
CA LYS A 325 -8.53 7.54 21.72
C LYS A 325 -7.07 7.98 21.76
N CYS A 326 -6.18 7.36 20.97
CA CYS A 326 -4.78 7.77 20.85
C CYS A 326 -4.63 9.21 20.30
N SER A 327 -5.42 9.58 19.29
CA SER A 327 -5.40 10.94 18.72
C SER A 327 -5.86 12.00 19.72
N ALA A 328 -6.92 11.74 20.49
CA ALA A 328 -7.46 12.69 21.47
C ALA A 328 -6.50 12.98 22.64
N LYS A 329 -5.71 11.98 23.07
CA LYS A 329 -4.65 12.15 24.10
C LYS A 329 -3.58 13.17 23.67
N SER A 330 -3.33 13.29 22.37
CA SER A 330 -2.33 14.23 21.83
C SER A 330 -2.86 15.66 21.78
N GLN A 331 -4.14 15.87 21.47
CA GLN A 331 -4.75 17.20 21.47
C GLN A 331 -4.85 17.80 22.88
N THR A 332 -5.01 16.97 23.91
CA THR A 332 -5.05 17.41 25.32
C THR A 332 -3.66 17.75 25.87
N GLN A 333 -2.60 17.05 25.44
CA GLN A 333 -1.21 17.39 25.81
C GLN A 333 -0.68 18.64 25.07
N SER A 334 -1.22 18.97 23.89
CA SER A 334 -0.89 20.19 23.12
C SER A 334 -1.50 21.47 23.69
N LYS A 335 -2.45 21.38 24.65
CA LYS A 335 -3.10 22.52 25.34
C LYS A 335 -2.35 23.01 26.58
N LYS A 336 -1.02 23.06 26.57
CA LYS A 336 -0.29 23.99 27.47
C LYS A 336 -0.40 25.39 26.85
N PRO A 337 -0.80 26.43 27.62
CA PRO A 337 -1.09 27.73 27.06
C PRO A 337 0.18 28.32 26.45
N LEU A 338 0.13 28.63 25.15
CA LEU A 338 1.06 29.56 24.53
C LEU A 338 0.81 30.92 25.18
N ASN A 339 1.89 31.50 25.69
CA ASN A 339 1.96 32.82 26.29
C ASN A 339 1.17 33.83 25.45
N THR A 340 0.15 34.45 26.04
CA THR A 340 -0.62 35.53 25.44
C THR A 340 0.16 36.83 25.60
N ASP A 341 1.20 37.04 24.79
CA ASP A 341 1.88 38.33 24.67
C ASP A 341 2.37 38.52 23.23
N ALA A 342 1.42 38.75 22.32
CA ALA A 342 1.69 39.27 20.98
C ALA A 342 0.42 39.89 20.38
N ALA A 343 -0.21 40.80 21.11
CA ALA A 343 -1.28 41.66 20.59
C ALA A 343 -1.19 43.07 21.21
N SER A 344 -0.02 43.69 21.12
CA SER A 344 0.14 45.13 21.31
C SER A 344 1.47 45.57 20.70
N GLY A 345 1.47 45.85 19.39
CA GLY A 345 2.70 46.32 18.75
C GLY A 345 2.65 46.34 17.23
N ALA A 346 1.76 47.14 16.65
CA ALA A 346 1.99 47.82 15.38
C ALA A 346 0.90 48.88 15.22
N GLY A 347 1.32 50.15 15.22
CA GLY A 347 0.49 51.31 14.94
C GLY A 347 0.41 51.64 13.46
#